data_AF-A0A5C6AEM0-F1
#
_entry.id   AF-A0A5C6AEM0-F1
#
_cell.length_a   1.000
_cell.length_b   1.000
_cell.length_c   1.000
_cell.angle_alpha   90.00
_cell.angle_beta   90.00
_cell.angle_gamma   90.00
#
_symmetry.space_group_name_H-M   'P 1'
#
loop_
_entity.id
_entity.type
_entity.pdbx_description
1 polymer ?
#
loop_
_entity_poly.entity_id
_entity_poly.type
_entity_poly.pdbx_seq_one_letter_code
_entity_poly.pdbx_strand_id
1 'polypeptide(L)'
;MKILATVTMALLTFAMIGCDESMLDEQADSIRDTTQEQAEDIRDTSQNAAEATREASQNAAENLRDRADNASESVQDAVENKADAIESRGESKADALETQGENKADAVEDLGEEKADAVEELDDK
;
A
#
# COMPACT_ATOMS: atom_id res chain seq x y z
N MET A 1 -12.15 -17.33 6.91
CA MET A 1 -11.25 -18.43 7.34
C MET A 1 -11.80 -19.83 7.01
N LYS A 2 -12.33 -20.05 5.80
CA LYS A 2 -12.70 -21.40 5.31
C LYS A 2 -12.26 -21.65 3.86
N ILE A 3 -11.88 -20.59 3.16
CA ILE A 3 -11.54 -20.61 1.73
C ILE A 3 -10.05 -20.94 1.53
N LEU A 4 -9.20 -20.59 2.50
CA LEU A 4 -7.75 -20.82 2.45
C LEU A 4 -7.36 -22.31 2.51
N ALA A 5 -8.22 -23.17 3.07
CA ALA A 5 -7.91 -24.59 3.26
C ALA A 5 -8.29 -25.47 2.05
N THR A 6 -9.10 -24.95 1.12
CA THR A 6 -9.56 -25.71 -0.05
C THR A 6 -8.64 -25.58 -1.26
N VAL A 7 -7.83 -24.52 -1.34
CA VAL A 7 -6.92 -24.28 -2.47
C VAL A 7 -5.67 -25.19 -2.39
N THR A 8 -5.20 -25.48 -1.18
CA THR A 8 -3.99 -26.29 -0.97
C THR A 8 -4.16 -27.78 -1.23
N MET A 9 -5.39 -28.30 -1.35
CA MET A 9 -5.65 -29.74 -1.51
C MET A 9 -5.97 -30.16 -2.96
N ALA A 10 -6.12 -29.21 -3.89
CA ALA A 10 -6.51 -29.51 -5.28
C ALA A 10 -5.33 -29.71 -6.24
N LEU A 11 -4.09 -29.39 -5.85
CA LEU A 11 -2.94 -29.33 -6.76
C LEU A 11 -2.12 -30.63 -6.88
N LEU A 12 -2.55 -31.74 -6.25
CA LEU A 12 -1.71 -32.95 -6.12
C LEU A 12 -2.05 -34.13 -7.04
N THR A 13 -2.93 -33.99 -8.05
CA THR A 13 -3.38 -35.18 -8.82
C THR A 13 -3.49 -35.05 -10.33
N PHE A 14 -2.59 -34.39 -11.03
CA PHE A 14 -2.44 -34.67 -12.47
C PHE A 14 -0.97 -34.68 -12.88
N ALA A 15 -0.36 -35.86 -12.77
CA ALA A 15 0.83 -36.21 -13.51
C ALA A 15 0.43 -36.72 -14.90
N MET A 16 1.23 -36.36 -15.90
CA MET A 16 1.30 -36.88 -17.28
C MET A 16 0.36 -36.20 -18.29
N ILE A 17 0.92 -35.34 -19.16
CA ILE A 17 1.15 -35.60 -20.61
C ILE A 17 1.71 -34.29 -21.23
N GLY A 18 3.04 -34.23 -21.37
CA GLY A 18 3.80 -33.43 -22.34
C GLY A 18 3.29 -32.03 -22.66
N CYS A 19 3.66 -31.06 -21.81
CA CYS A 19 3.89 -29.62 -22.06
C CYS A 19 4.25 -28.93 -20.72
N ASP A 20 5.01 -29.60 -19.84
CA ASP A 20 5.13 -29.19 -18.43
C ASP A 20 6.02 -27.93 -18.22
N GLU A 21 7.13 -27.76 -18.97
CA GLU A 21 8.05 -26.61 -18.80
C GLU A 21 7.34 -25.25 -18.95
N SER A 22 6.50 -25.08 -19.97
CA SER A 22 5.81 -23.79 -20.20
C SER A 22 4.76 -23.44 -19.16
N MET A 23 4.23 -24.42 -18.41
CA MET A 23 3.13 -24.17 -17.47
C MET A 23 3.59 -23.67 -16.11
N LEU A 24 4.76 -24.10 -15.65
CA LEU A 24 5.34 -23.62 -14.39
C LEU A 24 5.92 -22.23 -14.55
N ASP A 25 6.59 -21.96 -15.67
CA ASP A 25 7.02 -20.60 -16.06
C ASP A 25 5.82 -19.63 -16.13
N GLU A 26 4.75 -20.00 -16.84
CA GLU A 26 3.56 -19.14 -16.94
C GLU A 26 2.85 -18.95 -15.57
N GLN A 27 2.95 -19.95 -14.68
CA GLN A 27 2.45 -19.81 -13.31
C GLN A 27 3.32 -18.87 -12.46
N ALA A 28 4.64 -18.92 -12.61
CA ALA A 28 5.57 -18.03 -11.93
C ALA A 28 5.37 -16.58 -12.40
N ASP A 29 5.27 -16.35 -13.71
CA ASP A 29 4.93 -15.06 -14.29
C ASP A 29 3.58 -14.54 -13.78
N SER A 30 2.55 -15.39 -13.77
CA SER A 30 1.24 -15.01 -13.23
C SER A 30 1.30 -14.63 -11.74
N ILE A 31 2.16 -15.27 -10.95
CA ILE A 31 2.38 -14.89 -9.54
C ILE A 31 3.01 -13.49 -9.49
N ARG A 32 4.10 -13.25 -10.23
CA ARG A 32 4.80 -11.95 -10.25
C ARG A 32 3.85 -10.83 -10.67
N ASP A 33 3.10 -11.03 -11.76
CA ASP A 33 2.13 -10.05 -12.26
C ASP A 33 1.06 -9.73 -11.22
N THR A 34 0.48 -10.77 -10.61
CA THR A 34 -0.57 -10.60 -9.59
C THR A 34 -0.04 -9.86 -8.36
N THR A 35 1.19 -10.16 -7.92
CA THR A 35 1.77 -9.49 -6.76
C THR A 35 2.21 -8.06 -7.06
N GLN A 36 2.70 -7.78 -8.28
CA GLN A 36 2.99 -6.41 -8.72
C GLN A 36 1.71 -5.57 -8.77
N GLU A 37 0.62 -6.09 -9.36
CA GLU A 37 -0.68 -5.39 -9.37
C GLU A 37 -1.18 -5.10 -7.94
N GLN A 38 -1.08 -6.08 -7.04
CA GLN A 38 -1.45 -5.89 -5.63
C GLN A 38 -0.56 -4.85 -4.91
N ALA A 39 0.73 -4.82 -5.22
CA ALA A 39 1.66 -3.85 -4.66
C ALA A 39 1.37 -2.43 -5.15
N GLU A 40 1.11 -2.26 -6.45
CA GLU A 40 0.66 -0.99 -7.04
C GLU A 40 -0.65 -0.51 -6.38
N ASP A 41 -1.65 -1.37 -6.23
CA ASP A 41 -2.91 -1.05 -5.54
C ASP A 41 -2.69 -0.56 -4.10
N ILE A 42 -1.73 -1.17 -3.38
CA ILE A 42 -1.36 -0.77 -2.02
C ILE A 42 -0.70 0.61 -2.01
N ARG A 43 0.23 0.88 -2.94
CA ARG A 43 0.90 2.18 -3.09
C ARG A 43 -0.14 3.26 -3.38
N ASP A 44 -0.98 3.05 -4.37
CA ASP A 44 -2.04 3.98 -4.77
C ASP A 44 -3.01 4.26 -3.63
N THR A 45 -3.49 3.23 -2.95
CA THR A 45 -4.40 3.41 -1.81
C THR A 45 -3.74 4.22 -0.69
N SER A 46 -2.46 3.96 -0.43
CA SER A 46 -1.74 4.63 0.66
C SER A 46 -1.41 6.09 0.33
N GLN A 47 -1.02 6.37 -0.92
CA GLN A 47 -0.81 7.73 -1.44
C GLN A 47 -2.11 8.54 -1.40
N ASN A 48 -3.21 7.98 -1.89
CA ASN A 48 -4.53 8.63 -1.83
C ASN A 48 -4.96 8.95 -0.38
N ALA A 49 -4.71 8.02 0.56
CA ALA A 49 -5.00 8.25 1.98
C ALA A 49 -4.10 9.34 2.61
N ALA A 50 -2.85 9.41 2.19
CA ALA A 50 -1.90 10.44 2.61
C ALA A 50 -2.30 11.82 2.09
N GLU A 51 -2.62 11.95 0.80
CA GLU A 51 -3.13 13.18 0.18
C GLU A 51 -4.39 13.68 0.89
N ALA A 52 -5.38 12.81 1.11
CA ALA A 52 -6.60 13.17 1.83
C ALA A 52 -6.31 13.65 3.27
N THR A 53 -5.28 13.09 3.92
CA THR A 53 -4.85 13.52 5.26
C THR A 53 -4.19 14.91 5.24
N ARG A 54 -3.34 15.20 4.23
CA ARG A 54 -2.73 16.52 4.04
C ARG A 54 -3.80 17.57 3.78
N GLU A 55 -4.68 17.30 2.81
CA GLU A 55 -5.76 18.21 2.43
C GLU A 55 -6.69 18.52 3.61
N ALA A 56 -7.11 17.50 4.36
CA ALA A 56 -7.97 17.70 5.53
C ALA A 56 -7.29 18.56 6.60
N SER A 57 -5.98 18.42 6.79
CA SER A 57 -5.21 19.17 7.79
C SER A 57 -4.99 20.62 7.37
N GLN A 58 -4.64 20.86 6.10
CA GLN A 58 -4.52 22.20 5.52
C GLN A 58 -5.86 22.94 5.58
N ASN A 59 -6.95 22.29 5.12
CA ASN A 59 -8.29 22.86 5.21
C ASN A 59 -8.70 23.23 6.64
N ALA A 60 -8.35 22.39 7.63
CA ALA A 60 -8.64 22.65 9.04
C ALA A 60 -7.82 23.83 9.60
N ALA A 61 -6.57 23.96 9.19
CA ALA A 61 -5.68 25.06 9.56
C ALA A 61 -6.15 26.40 8.96
N GLU A 62 -6.46 26.43 7.66
CA GLU A 62 -7.06 27.58 6.98
C GLU A 62 -8.37 28.01 7.64
N ASN A 63 -9.27 27.07 7.90
CA ASN A 63 -10.52 27.33 8.61
C ASN A 63 -10.30 27.94 10.00
N LEU A 64 -9.20 27.61 10.66
CA LEU A 64 -8.87 28.17 11.97
C LEU A 64 -8.38 29.61 11.83
N ARG A 65 -7.53 29.88 10.83
CA ARG A 65 -7.03 31.22 10.48
C ARG A 65 -8.19 32.16 10.13
N ASP A 66 -9.09 31.75 9.23
CA ASP A 66 -10.26 32.55 8.80
C ASP A 66 -11.15 32.99 9.98
N ARG A 67 -11.31 32.13 10.99
CA ARG A 67 -12.13 32.44 12.18
C ARG A 67 -11.49 33.50 13.07
N ALA A 68 -10.19 33.75 12.92
CA ALA A 68 -9.41 34.65 13.75
C ALA A 68 -9.06 35.97 13.07
N ASP A 69 -9.41 36.16 11.79
CA ASP A 69 -9.08 37.35 10.97
C ASP A 69 -9.37 38.71 11.63
N ASN A 70 -10.39 38.79 12.49
CA ASN A 70 -10.79 40.01 13.19
C ASN A 70 -10.54 39.98 14.71
N ALA A 71 -9.79 38.99 15.19
CA ALA A 71 -9.41 38.88 16.59
C ALA A 71 -8.25 39.82 16.94
N SER A 72 -7.94 39.97 18.23
CA SER A 72 -6.74 40.71 18.65
C SER A 72 -5.46 40.01 18.19
N GLU A 73 -4.37 40.76 18.04
CA GLU A 73 -3.05 40.22 17.62
C GLU A 73 -2.64 38.98 18.44
N SER A 74 -2.77 39.03 19.76
CA SER A 74 -2.45 37.89 20.64
C SER A 74 -3.27 36.63 20.35
N VAL A 75 -4.49 36.78 19.84
CA VAL A 75 -5.36 35.66 19.45
C VAL A 75 -4.98 35.16 18.07
N GLN A 76 -4.65 36.06 17.14
CA GLN A 76 -4.15 35.69 15.81
C GLN A 76 -2.84 34.88 15.94
N ASP A 77 -1.88 35.33 16.75
CA ASP A 77 -0.63 34.61 17.00
C ASP A 77 -0.87 33.20 17.58
N ALA A 78 -1.78 33.08 18.54
CA ALA A 78 -2.12 31.79 19.14
C ALA A 78 -2.81 30.85 18.14
N VAL A 79 -3.61 31.41 17.22
CA VAL A 79 -4.28 30.68 16.15
C VAL A 79 -3.28 30.21 15.10
N GLU A 80 -2.35 31.05 14.65
CA GLU A 80 -1.33 30.67 13.69
C GLU A 80 -0.48 29.51 14.21
N ASN A 81 0.03 29.62 15.44
CA ASN A 81 0.78 28.53 16.07
C ASN A 81 -0.01 27.21 16.13
N LYS A 82 -1.33 27.28 16.29
CA LYS A 82 -2.20 26.10 16.31
C LYS A 82 -2.49 25.57 14.91
N ALA A 83 -2.65 26.44 13.92
CA ALA A 83 -2.84 26.10 12.52
C ALA A 83 -1.59 25.37 11.98
N ASP A 84 -0.40 25.94 12.23
CA ASP A 84 0.89 25.33 11.85
C ASP A 84 1.08 23.95 12.51
N ALA A 85 0.68 23.81 13.78
CA ALA A 85 0.73 22.54 14.49
C ALA A 85 -0.25 21.50 13.91
N ILE A 86 -1.37 21.92 13.33
CA ILE A 86 -2.32 21.03 12.64
C ILE A 86 -1.70 20.56 11.31
N GLU A 87 -1.17 21.48 10.51
CA GLU A 87 -0.51 21.17 9.24
C GLU A 87 0.66 20.21 9.45
N SER A 88 1.56 20.52 10.38
CA SER A 88 2.73 19.68 10.68
C SER A 88 2.35 18.25 11.11
N ARG A 89 1.27 18.11 11.89
CA ARG A 89 0.74 16.78 12.28
C ARG A 89 0.09 16.05 11.11
N GLY A 90 -0.59 16.78 10.24
CA GLY A 90 -1.17 16.27 9.00
C GLY A 90 -0.11 15.67 8.09
N GLU A 91 0.91 16.47 7.78
CA GLU A 91 2.07 16.05 6.97
C GLU A 91 2.76 14.83 7.57
N SER A 92 3.11 14.88 8.86
CA SER A 92 3.77 13.75 9.54
C SER A 92 2.96 12.45 9.46
N LYS A 93 1.63 12.55 9.50
CA LYS A 93 0.75 11.39 9.40
C LYS A 93 0.62 10.89 7.96
N ALA A 94 0.60 11.80 6.99
CA ALA A 94 0.58 11.47 5.57
C ALA A 94 1.87 10.74 5.15
N ASP A 95 3.04 11.25 5.55
CA ASP A 95 4.33 10.61 5.28
C ASP A 95 4.41 9.20 5.89
N ALA A 96 3.83 9.03 7.08
CA ALA A 96 3.76 7.72 7.73
C ALA A 96 2.84 6.73 6.98
N LEU A 97 1.76 7.21 6.37
CA LEU A 97 0.88 6.39 5.53
C LEU A 97 1.58 5.95 4.25
N GLU A 98 2.27 6.86 3.57
CA GLU A 98 3.08 6.55 2.37
C GLU A 98 4.16 5.52 2.71
N THR A 99 4.94 5.77 3.75
CA THR A 99 5.98 4.85 4.21
C THR A 99 5.40 3.47 4.55
N GLN A 100 4.25 3.42 5.20
CA GLN A 100 3.60 2.15 5.51
C GLN A 100 3.09 1.44 4.25
N GLY A 101 2.59 2.19 3.28
CA GLY A 101 2.16 1.70 1.97
C GLY A 101 3.29 1.05 1.21
N GLU A 102 4.38 1.79 1.00
CA GLU A 102 5.57 1.30 0.29
C GLU A 102 6.13 0.03 0.94
N ASN A 103 6.35 0.03 2.26
CA ASN A 103 6.85 -1.16 2.96
C ASN A 103 5.95 -2.39 2.80
N LYS A 104 4.63 -2.20 2.66
CA LYS A 104 3.70 -3.31 2.44
C LYS A 104 3.71 -3.77 0.99
N ALA A 105 3.80 -2.84 0.04
CA ALA A 105 3.90 -3.13 -1.38
C ALA A 105 5.18 -3.93 -1.67
N ASP A 106 6.32 -3.47 -1.16
CA ASP A 106 7.61 -4.16 -1.28
C ASP A 106 7.54 -5.58 -0.68
N ALA A 107 6.93 -5.74 0.49
CA ALA A 107 6.77 -7.06 1.10
C ALA A 107 5.86 -8.01 0.30
N VAL A 108 4.91 -7.47 -0.48
CA VAL A 108 4.05 -8.26 -1.38
C VAL A 108 4.82 -8.68 -2.63
N GLU A 109 5.62 -7.78 -3.20
CA GLU A 109 6.51 -8.07 -4.33
C GLU A 109 7.55 -9.13 -3.94
N ASP A 110 8.25 -8.95 -2.82
CA ASP A 110 9.25 -9.91 -2.32
C ASP A 110 8.66 -11.31 -2.13
N LEU A 111 7.45 -11.40 -1.57
CA LEU A 111 6.75 -12.68 -1.40
C LEU A 111 6.31 -13.29 -2.74
N GLY A 112 5.94 -12.43 -3.69
CA GLY A 112 5.61 -12.82 -5.06
C GLY A 112 6.80 -13.45 -5.76
N GLU A 113 7.94 -12.76 -5.74
CA GLU A 113 9.20 -13.24 -6.32
C GLU A 113 9.68 -14.53 -5.65
N GLU A 114 9.71 -14.60 -4.31
CA GLU A 114 10.10 -15.83 -3.59
C GLU A 114 9.25 -17.03 -4.02
N LYS A 115 7.94 -16.79 -4.22
CA LYS A 115 7.01 -17.84 -4.61
C LYS A 115 7.13 -18.20 -6.09
N ALA A 116 7.37 -17.23 -6.97
CA ALA A 116 7.58 -17.46 -8.39
C ALA A 116 8.87 -18.27 -8.61
N ASP A 117 9.97 -17.88 -7.97
CA ASP A 117 11.24 -18.60 -8.01
C ASP A 117 11.09 -20.04 -7.49
N ALA A 118 10.31 -20.23 -6.41
CA ALA A 118 10.03 -21.56 -5.89
C ALA A 118 9.20 -22.44 -6.84
N VAL A 119 8.38 -21.83 -7.71
CA VAL A 119 7.63 -22.56 -8.75
C VAL A 119 8.56 -22.95 -9.90
N GLU A 120 9.44 -22.05 -10.35
CA GLU A 120 10.44 -22.33 -11.39
C GLU A 120 11.44 -23.41 -10.94
N GLU A 121 11.86 -23.42 -9.67
CA GLU A 121 12.76 -24.47 -9.14
C GLU A 121 12.11 -25.86 -9.09
N LEU A 122 10.78 -25.97 -9.25
CA LEU A 122 10.11 -27.25 -9.42
C LEU A 122 10.17 -27.74 -10.87
N ASP A 123 10.33 -26.84 -11.84
CA ASP A 123 10.50 -27.20 -13.26
C ASP A 123 11.90 -27.75 -13.54
N ASP A 124 12.91 -27.20 -12.84
CA ASP A 124 14.31 -27.62 -12.94
C ASP A 124 14.63 -29.00 -12.29
N LYS A 125 13.66 -29.70 -11.68
CA LYS A 125 13.85 -30.94 -10.89
C LYS A 125 13.23 -32.20 -11.50
#